data_AF-K2A1L1-F1
#
_entry.id   AF-K2A1L1-F1
#
_cell.length_a   1.000
_cell.length_b   1.000
_cell.length_c   1.000
_cell.angle_alpha   90.00
_cell.angle_beta   90.00
_cell.angle_gamma   90.00
#
_symmetry.space_group_name_H-M   'P 1'
#
loop_
_entity.id
_entity.type
_entity.pdbx_description
1 polymer ?
#
loop_
_entity_poly.entity_id
_entity_poly.type
_entity_poly.pdbx_seq_one_letter_code
_entity_poly.pdbx_strand_id
1 'polypeptide(L)'
;MNEIDYSGVIERLKKHLNVKSDSELARIIDVTPQAIYSFKKQNKFPLETLLKFCSTHDVSLDWLLFGRASVPSPAVDKITRWLREHPDDAETILKIIEGREAMEKLKKP
;
A
#
# COMPACT_ATOMS: atom_id res chain seq x y z
N MET A 1 -17.51 -18.40 1.17
CA MET A 1 -16.03 -18.29 1.08
C MET A 1 -15.75 -17.16 0.10
N ASN A 2 -15.07 -16.09 0.50
CA ASN A 2 -14.75 -15.01 -0.45
C ASN A 2 -13.66 -15.51 -1.41
N GLU A 3 -13.98 -15.56 -2.69
CA GLU A 3 -13.00 -15.82 -3.74
C GLU A 3 -12.09 -14.60 -3.88
N ILE A 4 -10.77 -14.83 -3.96
CA ILE A 4 -9.80 -13.74 -4.16
C ILE A 4 -9.72 -13.47 -5.66
N ASP A 5 -9.95 -12.22 -6.05
CA ASP A 5 -9.73 -11.75 -7.43
C ASP A 5 -8.29 -11.28 -7.61
N TYR A 6 -7.45 -12.17 -8.16
CA TYR A 6 -6.03 -11.85 -8.34
C TYR A 6 -5.77 -10.83 -9.46
N SER A 7 -6.72 -10.63 -10.37
CA SER A 7 -6.64 -9.52 -11.33
C SER A 7 -6.74 -8.19 -10.59
N GLY A 8 -7.70 -8.04 -9.69
CA GLY A 8 -7.83 -6.87 -8.80
C GLY A 8 -6.64 -6.69 -7.86
N VAL A 9 -6.03 -7.78 -7.37
CA VAL A 9 -4.77 -7.70 -6.59
C VAL A 9 -3.67 -7.04 -7.43
N ILE A 10 -3.50 -7.46 -8.69
CA ILE A 10 -2.49 -6.90 -9.60
C ILE A 10 -2.77 -5.42 -9.92
N GLU A 11 -4.03 -5.04 -10.14
CA GLU A 11 -4.39 -3.63 -10.33
C GLU A 11 -4.07 -2.79 -9.08
N ARG A 12 -4.31 -3.31 -7.87
CA ARG A 12 -3.94 -2.63 -6.62
C ARG A 12 -2.43 -2.50 -6.44
N LEU A 13 -1.65 -3.54 -6.79
CA LEU A 13 -0.18 -3.45 -6.82
C LEU A 13 0.30 -2.35 -7.76
N LYS A 14 -0.23 -2.32 -8.99
CA LYS A 14 0.12 -1.29 -9.99
C LYS A 14 -0.23 0.12 -9.52
N LYS A 15 -1.42 0.29 -8.94
CA LYS A 15 -1.88 1.57 -8.39
C LYS A 15 -0.99 2.05 -7.24
N HIS A 16 -0.62 1.16 -6.32
CA HIS A 16 0.24 1.49 -5.19
C HIS A 16 1.65 1.92 -5.66
N LEU A 17 2.20 1.21 -6.65
CA LEU A 17 3.52 1.50 -7.22
C LEU A 17 3.51 2.62 -8.28
N ASN A 18 2.34 3.14 -8.65
CA ASN A 18 2.16 4.11 -9.73
C ASN A 18 2.74 3.65 -11.08
N VAL A 19 2.58 2.37 -11.42
CA VAL A 19 3.01 1.80 -12.71
C VAL A 19 1.81 1.45 -13.59
N LYS A 20 1.99 1.49 -14.92
CA LYS A 20 0.90 1.27 -15.88
C LYS A 20 0.94 -0.11 -16.53
N SER A 21 2.13 -0.73 -16.59
CA SER A 21 2.32 -1.99 -17.29
C SER A 21 2.64 -3.15 -16.36
N ASP A 22 2.19 -4.35 -16.75
CA ASP A 22 2.49 -5.59 -16.04
C ASP A 22 4.01 -5.90 -16.05
N SER A 23 4.71 -5.48 -17.11
CA SER A 23 6.17 -5.61 -17.23
C SER A 23 6.93 -4.75 -16.23
N GLU A 24 6.47 -3.52 -15.96
CA GLU A 24 7.04 -2.67 -14.92
C GLU A 24 6.79 -3.25 -13.53
N LEU A 25 5.56 -3.69 -13.26
CA LEU A 25 5.22 -4.38 -12.01
C LEU A 25 6.14 -5.58 -11.78
N ALA A 26 6.30 -6.43 -12.80
CA ALA A 26 7.10 -7.65 -12.73
C ALA A 26 8.54 -7.35 -12.29
N ARG A 27 9.16 -6.29 -12.85
CA ARG A 27 10.51 -5.85 -12.48
C ARG A 27 10.61 -5.40 -11.02
N ILE A 28 9.59 -4.69 -10.51
CA ILE A 28 9.60 -4.16 -9.14
C ILE A 28 9.43 -5.28 -8.11
N ILE A 29 8.53 -6.23 -8.37
CA ILE A 29 8.26 -7.34 -7.43
C ILE A 29 9.15 -8.58 -7.68
N ASP A 30 10.17 -8.44 -8.52
CA ASP A 30 11.19 -9.45 -8.81
C ASP A 30 10.61 -10.76 -9.39
N VAL A 31 9.73 -10.64 -10.39
CA VAL A 31 9.16 -11.76 -11.15
C VAL A 31 9.26 -11.51 -12.66
N THR A 32 8.98 -12.54 -13.47
CA THR A 32 8.93 -12.37 -14.93
C THR A 32 7.57 -11.81 -15.38
N PRO A 33 7.49 -11.06 -16.50
CA PRO A 33 6.21 -10.62 -17.05
C PRO A 33 5.28 -11.80 -17.41
N GLN A 34 5.84 -12.95 -17.82
CA GLN A 34 5.06 -14.16 -18.05
C GLN A 34 4.44 -14.71 -16.76
N ALA A 35 5.11 -14.56 -15.62
CA ALA A 35 4.55 -14.96 -14.32
C ALA A 35 3.28 -14.13 -14.00
N ILE A 36 3.32 -12.81 -14.21
CA ILE A 36 2.14 -11.94 -14.02
C ILE A 36 0.96 -12.38 -14.91
N TYR A 37 1.21 -12.69 -16.18
CA TYR A 37 0.19 -13.23 -17.07
C TYR A 37 -0.39 -14.56 -16.56
N SER A 38 0.46 -15.48 -16.13
CA SER A 38 0.04 -16.76 -15.55
C SER A 38 -0.78 -16.57 -14.28
N PHE A 39 -0.42 -15.61 -13.41
CA PHE A 39 -1.15 -15.34 -12.18
C PHE A 39 -2.59 -14.88 -12.44
N LYS A 40 -2.77 -14.00 -13.44
CA LYS A 40 -4.11 -13.58 -13.90
C LYS A 40 -4.89 -14.76 -14.47
N LYS A 41 -4.28 -15.53 -15.37
CA LYS A 41 -4.94 -16.63 -16.08
C LYS A 41 -5.34 -17.78 -15.15
N GLN A 42 -4.50 -18.09 -14.16
CA GLN A 42 -4.73 -19.19 -13.22
C GLN A 42 -5.50 -18.77 -11.97
N ASN A 43 -5.83 -17.48 -11.85
CA ASN A 43 -6.38 -16.87 -10.64
C ASN A 43 -5.63 -17.33 -9.38
N LYS A 44 -4.31 -17.23 -9.40
CA LYS A 44 -3.42 -17.65 -8.32
C LYS A 44 -2.20 -16.76 -8.27
N PHE A 45 -1.82 -16.32 -7.06
CA PHE A 45 -0.63 -15.51 -6.86
C PHE A 45 0.20 -16.09 -5.71
N PRO A 46 1.55 -16.14 -5.81
CA PRO A 46 2.40 -16.61 -4.72
C PRO A 46 2.23 -15.74 -3.48
N LEU A 47 1.76 -16.32 -2.37
CA LEU A 47 1.54 -15.60 -1.13
C LEU A 47 2.84 -14.98 -0.59
N GLU A 48 3.97 -15.68 -0.74
CA GLU A 48 5.28 -15.18 -0.33
C GLU A 48 5.66 -13.87 -1.03
N THR A 49 5.37 -13.74 -2.33
CA THR A 49 5.61 -12.50 -3.08
C THR A 49 4.72 -11.36 -2.56
N LEU A 50 3.44 -11.63 -2.26
CA LEU A 50 2.53 -10.63 -1.69
C LEU A 50 2.99 -10.20 -0.29
N LEU A 51 3.40 -11.13 0.56
CA LEU A 51 3.89 -10.84 1.92
C LEU A 51 5.18 -10.02 1.88
N LYS A 52 6.12 -10.37 0.99
CA LYS A 52 7.35 -9.60 0.78
C LYS A 52 7.04 -8.18 0.32
N PHE A 53 6.11 -8.02 -0.62
CA PHE A 53 5.64 -6.71 -1.07
C PHE A 53 5.03 -5.91 0.09
N CYS A 54 4.07 -6.49 0.81
CA CYS A 54 3.42 -5.86 1.96
C CYS A 54 4.42 -5.39 3.01
N SER A 55 5.42 -6.21 3.33
CA SER A 55 6.46 -5.88 4.32
C SER A 55 7.40 -4.78 3.82
N THR A 56 7.74 -4.78 2.53
CA THR A 56 8.66 -3.79 1.95
C THR A 56 8.02 -2.42 1.80
N HIS A 57 6.71 -2.37 1.53
CA HIS A 57 5.98 -1.14 1.19
C HIS A 57 5.05 -0.64 2.30
N ASP A 58 5.05 -1.28 3.48
CA ASP A 58 4.13 -1.00 4.59
C ASP A 58 2.64 -1.02 4.14
N VAL A 59 2.29 -2.03 3.34
CA VAL A 59 0.95 -2.21 2.77
C VAL A 59 0.25 -3.37 3.46
N SER A 60 -1.01 -3.15 3.86
CA SER A 60 -1.84 -4.21 4.42
C SER A 60 -2.18 -5.30 3.40
N LEU A 61 -1.98 -6.56 3.78
CA LEU A 61 -2.36 -7.70 2.96
C LEU A 61 -3.88 -7.77 2.75
N ASP A 62 -4.69 -7.39 3.76
CA ASP A 62 -6.15 -7.40 3.63
C ASP A 62 -6.63 -6.39 2.57
N TRP A 63 -6.04 -5.19 2.59
CA TRP A 63 -6.28 -4.20 1.54
C TRP A 63 -5.85 -4.70 0.17
N LEU A 64 -4.69 -5.35 0.10
CA LEU A 64 -4.17 -5.87 -1.16
C LEU A 64 -5.03 -7.00 -1.73
N LEU A 65 -5.55 -7.90 -0.89
CA LEU A 65 -6.37 -9.04 -1.31
C LEU A 65 -7.83 -8.64 -1.58
N PHE A 66 -8.42 -7.78 -0.77
CA PHE A 66 -9.86 -7.52 -0.78
C PHE A 66 -10.25 -6.10 -1.16
N GLY A 67 -9.28 -5.19 -1.32
CA GLY A 67 -9.54 -3.77 -1.63
C GLY A 67 -10.25 -3.00 -0.50
N ARG A 68 -10.36 -3.60 0.69
CA ARG A 68 -10.94 -2.95 1.87
C ARG A 68 -9.85 -2.12 2.53
N ALA A 69 -10.18 -0.92 3.01
CA ALA A 69 -9.25 -0.21 3.86
C ALA A 69 -8.82 -1.16 4.99
N SER A 70 -7.51 -1.36 5.13
CA SER A 70 -7.00 -2.05 6.32
C SER A 70 -7.61 -1.35 7.51
N VAL A 71 -8.12 -2.13 8.47
CA VAL A 71 -8.39 -1.57 9.80
C VAL A 71 -7.14 -0.77 10.16
N PRO A 72 -7.27 0.55 10.39
CA PRO A 72 -6.11 1.37 10.67
C PRO A 72 -5.37 0.73 11.84
N SER A 73 -4.03 0.71 11.78
CA SER A 73 -3.22 0.34 12.95
C SER A 73 -3.83 1.00 14.19
N PRO A 74 -3.86 0.36 15.37
CA PRO A 74 -4.44 0.96 16.57
C PRO A 74 -3.93 2.38 16.85
N ALA A 75 -2.71 2.70 16.43
CA ALA A 75 -2.16 4.06 16.46
C ALA A 75 -2.85 5.01 15.46
N VAL A 76 -3.00 4.59 14.20
CA VAL A 76 -3.70 5.36 13.16
C VAL A 76 -5.18 5.52 13.48
N ASP A 77 -5.84 4.49 14.05
CA ASP A 77 -7.23 4.57 14.51
C ASP A 77 -7.38 5.63 15.60
N LYS A 78 -6.47 5.60 16.59
CA LYS A 78 -6.47 6.54 17.70
C LYS A 78 -6.29 7.98 17.21
N ILE A 79 -5.39 8.21 16.27
CA ILE A 79 -5.16 9.53 15.66
C ILE A 79 -6.39 9.96 14.85
N THR A 80 -6.93 9.07 14.01
CA THR A 80 -8.10 9.36 13.15
C THR A 80 -9.34 9.69 13.97
N ARG A 81 -9.53 9.00 15.09
CA ARG A 81 -10.62 9.26 16.03
C ARG A 81 -10.44 10.61 16.72
N TRP A 82 -9.25 10.89 17.24
CA TRP A 82 -8.96 12.16 17.89
C TRP A 82 -9.16 13.36 16.94
N LEU A 83 -8.70 13.26 15.69
CA LEU A 83 -8.91 14.29 14.66
C LEU A 83 -10.39 14.50 14.30
N ARG A 84 -11.23 13.47 14.42
CA ARG A 84 -12.67 13.59 14.19
C ARG A 84 -13.37 14.34 15.33
N GLU A 85 -12.92 14.12 16.55
CA GLU A 85 -13.43 14.79 17.76
C GLU A 85 -12.90 16.22 17.87
N HIS A 86 -11.73 16.49 17.29
CA HIS A 86 -11.04 17.77 17.33
C HIS A 86 -10.52 18.18 15.94
N PRO A 87 -11.41 18.62 15.03
CA PRO A 87 -11.04 18.96 13.66
C PRO A 87 -10.11 20.17 13.56
N ASP A 88 -10.20 21.14 14.49
CA ASP A 88 -9.36 22.34 14.52
C ASP A 88 -7.87 22.02 14.79
N ASP A 89 -7.61 20.91 15.48
CA ASP A 89 -6.26 20.47 15.76
C ASP A 89 -5.55 19.85 14.56
N ALA A 90 -6.30 19.47 13.51
CA ALA A 90 -5.74 18.95 12.28
C ALA A 90 -4.76 19.96 11.64
N GLU A 91 -5.06 21.26 11.71
CA GLU A 91 -4.20 22.31 11.17
C GLU A 91 -2.87 22.41 11.93
N THR A 92 -2.91 22.29 13.27
CA THR A 92 -1.72 22.30 14.12
C THR A 92 -0.85 21.06 13.87
N ILE A 93 -1.47 19.88 13.75
CA ILE A 93 -0.75 18.65 13.44
C ILE A 93 -0.11 18.71 12.05
N LEU A 94 -0.80 19.27 11.06
CA LEU A 94 -0.26 19.43 9.72
C LEU A 94 1.01 20.30 9.73
N LYS A 95 0.97 21.45 10.44
CA LYS A 95 2.14 22.33 10.61
C LYS A 95 3.33 21.61 11.28
N ILE A 96 3.08 20.71 12.23
CA ILE A 96 4.12 19.93 12.90
C ILE A 96 4.74 18.90 11.94
N ILE A 97 3.92 18.21 11.14
CA ILE A 97 4.38 17.24 10.15
C ILE A 97 5.21 17.93 9.07
N GLU A 98 4.69 19.01 8.49
CA GLU A 98 5.37 19.80 7.46
C GLU A 98 6.70 20.38 7.98
N GLY A 99 6.72 20.86 9.23
CA GLY A 99 7.92 21.34 9.89
C GLY A 99 8.98 20.24 10.09
N ARG A 100 8.57 19.01 10.41
CA ARG A 100 9.49 17.87 10.52
C ARG A 100 10.08 17.47 9.17
N GLU A 101 9.26 17.39 8.11
CA GLU A 101 9.75 17.06 6.77
C GLU A 101 10.73 18.12 6.23
N ALA A 102 10.47 19.40 6.50
CA ALA A 102 11.39 20.49 6.14
C ALA A 102 12.74 20.36 6.85
N MET A 103 12.74 19.99 8.14
CA MET A 103 13.98 19.77 8.89
C MET A 103 14.74 18.50 8.46
N GLU A 104 14.04 17.47 8.00
CA GLU A 104 14.68 16.25 7.49
C GLU A 104 15.32 16.47 6.12
N LYS A 105 14.72 17.30 5.26
CA LYS A 105 15.29 17.72 3.97
C LYS A 105 16.57 18.54 4.12
N LEU A 106 16.69 19.32 5.20
CA LEU A 106 17.91 20.07 5.53
C LEU A 106 19.04 19.21 6.10
N LYS A 107 18.75 17.97 6.51
CA LYS A 107 19.76 17.01 7.02
C LYS A 107 20.32 16.09 5.94
N LYS A 108 19.80 16.13 4.71
CA LYS A 108 20.40 15.41 3.58
C LYS A 108 21.56 16.25 3.02
N PRO A 109 22.77 15.68 2.89
CA PRO A 109 23.96 16.40 2.40
C PRO A 109 23.84 16.83 0.94
#